data_AF-A0A0Q1AWW4-F1
#
_entry.id   AF-A0A0Q1AWW4-F1
#
_cell.length_a   1.000
_cell.length_b   1.000
_cell.length_c   1.000
_cell.angle_alpha   90.00
_cell.angle_beta   90.00
_cell.angle_gamma   90.00
#
_symmetry.space_group_name_H-M   'P 1'
#
loop_
_entity.id
_entity.type
_entity.pdbx_description
1 polymer ?
#
loop_
_entity_poly.entity_id
_entity_poly.type
_entity_poly.pdbx_seq_one_letter_code
_entity_poly.pdbx_strand_id
1 'polypeptide(L)'
;MAGLEPVSDRGLLDVVDRILDKGIVINADISVSVAGTELLGIKIRATLSSFETAARYGMELPSGTDLNAPGWKEAYVKKAKCPECENQVNEQRLIEEGCPICGWTRNKNKRIEVH
;
A
#
# COMPACT_ATOMS: atom_id res chain seq x y z
N MET A 1 9.57 23.74 25.83
CA MET A 1 8.74 22.65 25.28
C MET A 1 9.71 21.59 24.76
N ALA A 2 10.07 20.62 25.58
CA ALA A 2 11.01 19.56 25.20
C ALA A 2 10.25 18.53 24.34
N GLY A 3 10.35 18.69 23.01
CA GLY A 3 9.95 17.64 22.09
C GLY A 3 10.94 16.49 22.20
N LEU A 4 10.44 15.29 22.49
CA LEU A 4 11.21 14.05 22.45
C LEU A 4 11.76 13.87 21.03
N GLU A 5 13.05 14.14 20.83
CA GLU A 5 13.76 13.62 19.67
C GLU A 5 14.18 12.18 19.99
N PRO A 6 13.65 11.15 19.32
CA PRO A 6 14.23 9.82 19.40
C PRO A 6 15.57 9.85 18.65
N VAL A 7 16.64 9.98 19.42
CA VAL A 7 18.02 9.81 18.96
C VAL A 7 18.30 8.32 18.77
N SER A 8 18.86 8.00 17.59
CA SER A 8 19.49 6.72 17.23
C SER A 8 18.59 5.57 16.79
N ASP A 9 17.89 5.73 15.66
CA ASP A 9 17.48 4.56 14.86
C ASP A 9 17.25 4.85 13.36
N ARG A 10 17.93 5.85 12.79
CA ARG A 10 17.73 6.27 11.38
C ARG A 10 17.91 5.12 10.38
N GLY A 11 18.72 4.11 10.70
CA GLY A 11 18.96 2.95 9.85
C GLY A 11 17.80 1.95 9.86
N LEU A 12 17.34 1.50 11.03
CA LEU A 12 16.22 0.57 11.13
C LEU A 12 14.90 1.24 10.72
N LEU A 13 14.70 2.53 11.05
CA LEU A 13 13.50 3.26 10.61
C LEU A 13 13.42 3.33 9.08
N ASP A 14 14.52 3.61 8.38
CA ASP A 14 14.59 3.62 6.91
C ASP A 14 14.38 2.21 6.32
N VAL A 15 14.90 1.18 6.98
CA VAL A 15 14.68 -0.22 6.57
C VAL A 15 13.21 -0.62 6.76
N VAL A 16 12.60 -0.27 7.88
CA VAL A 16 11.17 -0.52 8.14
C VAL A 16 10.32 0.23 7.13
N ASP A 17 10.61 1.51 6.86
CA ASP A 17 9.88 2.32 5.87
C ASP A 17 9.97 1.71 4.46
N ARG A 18 11.17 1.24 4.05
CA ARG A 18 11.36 0.53 2.78
C ARG A 18 10.64 -0.82 2.70
N ILE A 19 10.63 -1.58 3.80
CA ILE A 19 9.89 -2.86 3.88
C ILE A 19 8.39 -2.59 3.79
N LEU A 20 7.90 -1.52 4.44
CA LEU A 20 6.49 -1.15 4.39
C LEU A 20 6.08 -0.62 3.01
N ASP A 21 6.91 0.20 2.36
CA ASP A 21 6.63 0.77 1.03
C ASP A 21 6.60 -0.30 -0.07
N LYS A 22 7.62 -1.17 -0.12
CA LYS A 22 7.75 -2.17 -1.19
C LYS A 22 7.14 -3.53 -0.86
N GLY A 23 7.01 -3.86 0.42
CA GLY A 23 6.61 -5.16 0.91
C GLY A 23 7.74 -6.20 0.94
N ILE A 24 7.64 -7.18 1.84
CA ILE A 24 8.49 -8.37 1.93
C ILE A 24 7.63 -9.62 1.79
N VAL A 25 8.07 -10.55 0.94
CA VAL A 25 7.43 -11.86 0.75
C VAL A 25 8.21 -12.92 1.51
N ILE A 26 7.53 -13.60 2.43
CA ILE A 26 8.05 -14.69 3.26
C ILE A 26 7.47 -16.00 2.73
N ASN A 27 8.36 -16.90 2.30
CA ASN A 27 8.00 -18.28 1.98
C ASN A 27 8.58 -19.18 3.06
N ALA A 28 7.72 -19.95 3.74
CA ALA A 28 8.12 -20.90 4.75
C ALA A 28 7.49 -22.27 4.46
N ASP A 29 8.23 -23.32 4.79
CA ASP A 29 7.80 -24.71 4.63
C ASP A 29 8.09 -25.43 5.96
N ILE A 30 7.08 -26.10 6.51
CA ILE A 30 7.17 -26.80 7.78
C ILE A 30 6.80 -28.26 7.52
N SER A 31 7.76 -29.17 7.67
CA SER A 31 7.55 -30.61 7.57
C SER A 31 7.62 -31.28 8.93
N VAL A 32 6.62 -32.11 9.24
CA VAL A 32 6.59 -32.99 10.42
C VAL A 32 6.77 -34.42 9.94
N SER A 33 7.85 -35.06 10.39
CA SER A 33 8.20 -36.44 10.03
C SER A 33 8.28 -37.34 11.25
N VAL A 34 7.81 -38.57 11.14
CA VAL A 34 7.87 -39.59 12.20
C VAL A 34 8.38 -40.88 11.59
N ALA A 35 9.34 -41.56 12.25
CA ALA A 35 9.90 -42.82 11.80
C ALA A 35 10.46 -42.83 10.36
N GLY A 36 10.93 -41.67 9.87
CA GLY A 36 11.50 -41.53 8.53
C GLY A 36 10.48 -41.30 7.41
N THR A 37 9.19 -41.20 7.71
CA THR A 37 8.14 -40.79 6.77
C THR A 37 7.60 -39.40 7.10
N GLU A 38 7.40 -38.57 6.07
CA GLU A 38 6.79 -37.24 6.20
C GLU A 38 5.27 -37.39 6.38
N LEU A 39 4.75 -36.84 7.48
CA LEU A 39 3.32 -36.91 7.83
C LEU A 39 2.55 -35.67 7.40
N LEU A 40 3.17 -34.49 7.53
CA LEU A 40 2.51 -33.23 7.28
C LEU A 40 3.53 -32.21 6.77
N GLY A 41 3.30 -31.68 5.58
CA GLY A 41 4.00 -30.52 5.03
C GLY A 41 3.06 -29.32 4.96
N ILE A 42 3.42 -28.21 5.59
CA ILE A 42 2.67 -26.94 5.56
C ILE A 42 3.50 -25.93 4.79
N LYS A 43 2.96 -25.44 3.67
CA LYS A 43 3.54 -24.35 2.88
C LYS A 43 2.85 -23.04 3.22
N ILE A 44 3.62 -22.10 3.75
CA ILE A 44 3.17 -20.78 4.14
C ILE A 44 3.78 -19.76 3.18
N ARG A 45 2.93 -18.92 2.59
CA ARG A 45 3.34 -17.75 1.83
C ARG A 45 2.69 -16.53 2.45
N ALA A 46 3.49 -15.63 2.99
CA ALA A 46 3.01 -14.41 3.64
C ALA A 46 3.66 -13.19 2.99
N THR A 47 2.89 -12.12 2.81
CA THR A 47 3.41 -10.84 2.31
C THR A 47 3.18 -9.79 3.39
N LEU A 48 4.25 -9.23 3.96
CA LEU A 48 4.16 -8.04 4.81
C LEU A 48 4.28 -6.84 3.90
N SER A 49 3.29 -5.97 3.87
CA SER A 49 3.32 -4.75 3.06
C SER A 49 2.49 -3.67 3.73
N SER A 50 2.63 -2.42 3.29
CA SER A 50 1.72 -1.37 3.73
C SER A 50 0.27 -1.79 3.49
N PHE A 51 -0.61 -1.36 4.38
CA PHE A 51 -2.02 -1.67 4.35
C PHE A 51 -2.68 -1.27 3.01
N GLU A 52 -2.23 -0.18 2.39
CA GLU A 52 -2.68 0.24 1.07
C GLU A 52 -2.29 -0.78 -0.03
N THR A 53 -1.08 -1.35 0.07
CA THR A 53 -0.61 -2.42 -0.82
C THR A 53 -1.40 -3.70 -0.58
N ALA A 54 -1.62 -4.07 0.68
CA ALA A 54 -2.42 -5.23 1.05
C ALA A 54 -3.85 -5.20 0.51
N ALA A 55 -4.51 -4.03 0.58
CA ALA A 55 -5.84 -3.81 0.02
C ALA A 55 -5.87 -3.87 -1.52
N ARG A 56 -4.83 -3.35 -2.20
CA ARG A 56 -4.75 -3.41 -3.68
C ARG A 56 -4.58 -4.82 -4.23
N TYR A 57 -3.84 -5.68 -3.54
CA TYR A 57 -3.58 -7.06 -3.98
C TYR A 57 -4.69 -8.06 -3.62
N GLY A 58 -5.76 -7.62 -2.93
CA GLY A 58 -6.93 -8.46 -2.66
C GLY A 58 -6.65 -9.62 -1.71
N MET A 59 -5.86 -9.40 -0.65
CA MET A 59 -5.57 -10.42 0.34
C MET A 59 -6.82 -10.73 1.19
N GLU A 60 -7.21 -12.02 1.25
CA GLU A 60 -8.25 -12.51 2.16
C GLU A 60 -7.72 -12.51 3.60
N LEU A 61 -8.34 -11.70 4.46
CA LEU A 61 -7.93 -11.52 5.85
C LEU A 61 -8.58 -12.58 6.76
N PRO A 62 -7.91 -13.00 7.84
CA PRO A 62 -8.47 -13.95 8.79
C PRO A 62 -9.81 -13.43 9.37
N SER A 63 -10.71 -14.38 9.65
CA SER A 63 -12.05 -14.12 10.16
C SER A 63 -11.99 -13.32 11.48
N GLY A 64 -12.37 -12.04 11.42
CA GLY A 64 -12.28 -11.11 12.56
C GLY A 64 -11.73 -9.72 12.21
N THR A 65 -11.32 -9.49 10.96
CA THR A 65 -10.89 -8.16 10.51
C THR A 65 -12.08 -7.34 10.04
N ASP A 66 -12.37 -6.21 10.70
CA ASP A 66 -13.43 -5.27 10.30
C ASP A 66 -13.04 -4.51 9.03
N LEU A 67 -13.35 -5.08 7.85
CA LEU A 67 -13.15 -4.45 6.53
C LEU A 67 -13.91 -3.12 6.35
N ASN A 68 -14.83 -2.81 7.28
CA ASN A 68 -15.61 -1.57 7.30
C ASN A 68 -14.96 -0.44 8.10
N ALA A 69 -13.83 -0.68 8.79
CA ALA A 69 -13.17 0.40 9.53
C ALA A 69 -12.74 1.52 8.56
N PRO A 70 -12.83 2.80 8.96
CA PRO A 70 -12.62 3.94 8.05
C PRO A 70 -11.27 3.88 7.31
N GLY A 71 -10.21 3.41 7.98
CA GLY A 71 -8.91 3.22 7.35
C GLY A 71 -8.91 2.25 6.15
N TRP A 72 -9.76 1.20 6.15
CA TRP A 72 -9.91 0.27 5.01
C TRP A 72 -10.55 0.91 3.80
N LYS A 73 -11.53 1.81 4.01
CA LYS A 73 -12.20 2.51 2.91
C LYS A 73 -11.23 3.39 2.14
N GLU A 74 -10.26 3.99 2.83
CA GLU A 74 -9.23 4.85 2.23
C GLU A 74 -8.14 4.07 1.47
N ALA A 75 -7.86 2.83 1.88
CA ALA A 75 -6.85 1.99 1.25
C ALA A 75 -7.27 1.42 -0.11
N TYR A 76 -8.57 1.24 -0.34
CA TYR A 76 -9.09 0.79 -1.65
C TYR A 76 -9.29 1.95 -2.64
N VAL A 77 -9.11 3.20 -2.20
CA VAL A 77 -9.22 4.36 -3.09
C VAL A 77 -8.01 4.39 -4.02
N LYS A 78 -8.26 4.31 -5.33
CA LYS A 78 -7.23 4.51 -6.34
C LYS A 78 -6.66 5.92 -6.21
N LYS A 79 -5.37 6.04 -5.93
CA LYS A 79 -4.63 7.30 -5.90
C LYS A 79 -3.92 7.52 -7.24
N ALA A 80 -4.08 8.70 -7.81
CA ALA A 80 -3.33 9.15 -8.99
C ALA A 80 -2.38 10.29 -8.61
N LYS A 81 -1.27 10.42 -9.33
CA LYS A 81 -0.37 11.57 -9.19
C LYS A 81 -0.88 12.73 -10.05
N CYS A 82 -0.92 13.93 -9.49
CA CYS A 82 -1.17 15.14 -10.25
C CYS A 82 -0.02 15.39 -11.24
N PRO A 83 -0.28 15.69 -12.52
CA PRO A 83 0.77 15.92 -13.52
C PRO A 83 1.51 17.26 -13.35
N GLU A 84 1.00 18.18 -12.54
CA GLU A 84 1.59 19.51 -12.35
C GLU A 84 2.43 19.62 -11.07
N CYS A 85 1.95 19.07 -9.96
CA CYS A 85 2.62 19.17 -8.65
C CYS A 85 3.07 17.82 -8.07
N GLU A 86 2.94 16.73 -8.82
CA GLU A 86 3.30 15.35 -8.45
C GLU A 86 2.68 14.78 -7.16
N ASN A 87 1.79 15.53 -6.51
CA ASN A 87 1.15 15.08 -5.28
C ASN A 87 0.17 13.93 -5.55
N GLN A 88 0.11 12.98 -4.62
CA GLN A 88 -0.85 11.89 -4.66
C GLN A 88 -2.20 12.35 -4.16
N VAL A 89 -3.22 12.19 -5.00
CA VAL A 89 -4.61 12.50 -4.67
C VAL A 89 -5.51 11.38 -5.15
N ASN A 90 -6.73 11.30 -4.60
CA ASN A 90 -7.74 10.36 -5.08
C ASN A 90 -7.97 10.58 -6.59
N GLU A 91 -7.86 9.50 -7.37
CA GLU A 91 -8.02 9.51 -8.84
C GLU A 91 -9.37 10.10 -9.25
N GLN A 92 -10.45 9.67 -8.59
CA GLN A 92 -11.80 10.15 -8.85
C GLN A 92 -11.87 11.67 -8.65
N ARG A 93 -11.31 12.15 -7.52
CA ARG A 93 -11.26 13.57 -7.21
C ARG A 93 -10.42 14.37 -8.20
N LEU A 94 -9.25 13.84 -8.59
CA LEU A 94 -8.39 14.48 -9.57
C LEU A 94 -9.09 14.64 -10.93
N ILE A 95 -9.96 13.68 -11.29
CA ILE A 95 -10.73 13.71 -12.54
C ILE A 95 -11.94 14.65 -12.44
N GLU A 96 -12.62 14.70 -11.29
CA GLU A 96 -13.88 15.42 -11.10
C GLU A 96 -13.71 16.86 -10.62
N GLU A 97 -12.90 17.08 -9.57
CA GLU A 97 -12.69 18.38 -8.92
C GLU A 97 -11.35 19.02 -9.32
N GLY A 98 -10.33 18.21 -9.61
CA GLY A 98 -8.96 18.67 -9.84
C GLY A 98 -8.07 18.52 -8.60
N CYS A 99 -6.84 19.02 -8.69
CA CYS A 99 -5.86 18.93 -7.61
C CYS A 99 -6.08 20.06 -6.57
N PRO A 100 -6.36 19.74 -5.29
CA PRO A 100 -6.61 20.74 -4.25
C PRO A 100 -5.34 21.48 -3.78
N ILE A 101 -4.15 21.00 -4.16
CA ILE A 101 -2.88 21.60 -3.73
C ILE A 101 -2.44 22.69 -4.70
N CYS A 102 -2.42 22.41 -6.01
CA CYS A 102 -1.95 23.35 -7.02
C CYS A 102 -3.07 23.98 -7.86
N GLY A 103 -4.30 23.48 -7.77
CA GLY A 103 -5.43 23.96 -8.56
C GLY A 103 -5.54 23.36 -9.96
N TRP A 104 -4.72 22.35 -10.30
CA TRP A 104 -4.77 21.70 -11.60
C TRP A 104 -6.16 21.13 -11.91
N THR A 105 -6.69 21.39 -13.09
CA THR A 105 -7.98 20.84 -13.56
C THR A 105 -7.82 20.23 -14.95
N ARG A 106 -8.57 19.14 -15.20
CA ARG A 106 -8.54 18.45 -16.48
C ARG A 106 -9.31 19.26 -17.53
N ASN A 107 -8.61 20.09 -18.31
CA ASN A 107 -9.23 20.78 -19.45
C ASN A 107 -9.56 19.76 -20.56
N LYS A 108 -10.83 19.38 -20.67
CA LYS A 108 -11.32 18.38 -21.66
C LYS A 108 -11.44 18.95 -23.08
N ASN A 109 -11.20 20.25 -23.29
CA ASN A 109 -11.36 20.92 -24.57
C ASN A 109 -10.01 21.34 -25.17
N LYS A 110 -9.24 20.38 -25.69
CA LYS A 110 -8.25 20.67 -26.73
C LYS A 110 -8.69 19.97 -28.00
N ARG A 111 -9.54 20.65 -28.76
CA ARG A 111 -9.85 20.31 -30.15
C ARG A 111 -8.50 20.35 -30.87
N ILE A 112 -8.00 19.18 -31.25
CA ILE A 112 -6.76 19.08 -32.02
C ILE A 112 -7.11 19.62 -33.40
N GLU A 113 -6.84 20.92 -33.61
CA GLU A 113 -6.71 21.47 -34.95
C GLU A 113 -5.42 20.88 -35.52
N VAL A 114 -5.57 19.74 -36.20
CA VAL A 114 -4.59 19.25 -37.16
C VAL A 114 -4.62 20.19 -38.36
N HIS A 115 -3.53 20.91 -38.57
CA HIS A 115 -3.22 21.61 -39.82
C HIS A 115 -2.11 20.84 -40.53
#